data_AF-A0A9P9FT14-F1
#
_entry.id   AF-A0A9P9FT14-F1
#
_cell.length_a   1.000
_cell.length_b   1.000
_cell.length_c   1.000
_cell.angle_alpha   90.00
_cell.angle_beta   90.00
_cell.angle_gamma   90.00
#
_symmetry.space_group_name_H-M   'P 1'
#
loop_
_entity.id
_entity.type
_entity.pdbx_description
1 polymer ?
#
loop_
_entity_poly.entity_id
_entity_poly.type
_entity_poly.pdbx_seq_one_letter_code
_entity_poly.pdbx_strand_id
1 'polypeptide(L)'
;MSDDQDRQLGSLNYMPALQREMVAKGVEFSNHFATVSNCCPSRASLLRGQAAHSTNITHVRPPGGNYDKWRLAGEDLNYLPHWIKEAGYNAECKN
;
A
#
# COMPACT_ATOMS: atom_id res chain seq x y z
N MET A 1 1.89 5.76 3.12
CA MET A 1 1.53 5.49 1.72
C MET A 1 0.77 6.69 1.19
N SER A 2 1.26 7.31 0.12
CA SER A 2 0.53 8.34 -0.64
C SER A 2 -0.30 7.68 -1.76
N ASP A 3 -1.28 8.41 -2.31
CA ASP A 3 -2.08 7.97 -3.45
C ASP A 3 -1.60 8.72 -4.71
N ASP A 4 -1.26 7.98 -5.77
CA ASP A 4 -0.80 8.48 -7.08
C ASP A 4 0.38 9.49 -7.08
N GLN A 5 1.10 9.63 -5.97
CA GLN A 5 2.27 10.50 -5.87
C GLN A 5 3.41 10.00 -6.76
N ASP A 6 3.94 10.86 -7.61
CA ASP A 6 5.03 10.52 -8.52
C ASP A 6 6.29 11.36 -8.23
N ARG A 7 7.49 10.77 -8.33
CA ARG A 7 8.74 11.54 -8.18
C ARG A 7 9.13 12.27 -9.48
N GLN A 8 8.80 11.70 -10.63
CA GLN A 8 9.35 12.10 -11.93
C GLN A 8 8.87 13.48 -12.39
N LEU A 9 7.65 13.87 -12.03
CA LEU A 9 7.05 15.18 -12.28
C LEU A 9 7.41 16.20 -11.18
N GLY A 10 8.33 15.85 -10.26
CA GLY A 10 8.86 16.78 -9.26
C GLY A 10 7.90 17.08 -8.11
N SER A 11 6.91 16.23 -7.86
CA SER A 11 5.88 16.47 -6.84
C SER A 11 6.44 16.69 -5.42
N LEU A 12 7.61 16.10 -5.11
CA LEU A 12 8.24 16.20 -3.79
C LEU A 12 8.96 17.54 -3.55
N ASN A 13 9.17 18.35 -4.59
CA ASN A 13 9.90 19.62 -4.51
C ASN A 13 9.18 20.64 -3.61
N TYR A 14 7.87 20.48 -3.44
CA TYR A 14 7.02 21.40 -2.68
C TYR A 14 6.62 20.83 -1.30
N MET A 15 7.32 19.80 -0.83
CA MET A 15 7.04 19.13 0.44
C MET A 15 8.18 19.35 1.46
N PRO A 16 8.35 20.56 2.03
CA PRO A 16 9.51 20.89 2.87
C PRO A 16 9.62 20.02 4.13
N ALA A 17 8.49 19.61 4.72
CA ALA A 17 8.48 18.68 5.85
C ALA A 17 8.96 17.28 5.43
N LEU A 18 8.56 16.78 4.25
CA LEU A 18 9.03 15.50 3.72
C LEU A 18 10.54 15.53 3.48
N GLN A 19 11.05 16.61 2.87
CA GLN A 19 12.47 16.78 2.60
C GLN A 19 13.29 16.79 3.91
N ARG A 20 12.83 17.54 4.92
CA ARG A 20 13.54 17.69 6.20
C ARG A 20 13.46 16.45 7.09
N GLU A 21 12.30 15.80 7.19
CA GLU A 21 12.08 14.74 8.17
C GLU A 21 12.33 13.34 7.61
N MET A 22 12.00 13.10 6.33
CA MET A 22 12.05 11.75 5.75
C MET A 22 13.23 11.58 4.80
N VAL A 23 13.47 12.53 3.89
CA VAL A 23 14.57 12.43 2.91
C VAL A 23 15.92 12.65 3.60
N ALA A 24 16.08 13.74 4.36
CA ALA A 24 17.36 14.08 4.98
C ALA A 24 17.78 13.14 6.14
N LYS A 25 16.82 12.41 6.75
CA LYS A 25 17.07 11.52 7.91
C LYS A 25 16.85 10.04 7.62
N GLY A 26 16.42 9.70 6.40
CA GLY A 26 16.03 8.35 6.01
C GLY A 26 16.94 7.76 4.93
N VAL A 27 16.45 6.70 4.30
CA VAL A 27 17.09 6.02 3.17
C VAL A 27 16.15 6.07 1.98
N GLU A 28 16.67 6.52 0.83
CA GLU A 28 15.92 6.53 -0.42
C GLU A 28 16.23 5.27 -1.25
N PHE A 29 15.17 4.56 -1.65
CA PHE A 29 15.26 3.51 -2.66
C PHE A 29 14.97 4.13 -4.03
N SER A 30 16.04 4.48 -4.77
CA SER A 30 15.92 5.15 -6.07
C SER A 30 15.28 4.29 -7.17
N ASN A 31 15.26 2.96 -6.98
CA ASN A 31 14.68 1.98 -7.89
C ASN A 31 13.63 1.11 -7.16
N HIS A 32 12.59 1.75 -6.62
CA HIS A 32 11.44 1.08 -6.01
C HIS A 32 10.24 1.11 -6.95
N PHE A 33 9.58 -0.04 -7.13
CA PHE A 33 8.45 -0.17 -8.06
C PHE A 33 7.28 -0.88 -7.38
N ALA A 34 6.06 -0.40 -7.65
CA ALA A 34 4.86 -1.18 -7.34
C ALA A 34 4.77 -2.38 -8.29
N THR A 35 4.32 -3.53 -7.78
CA THR A 35 4.15 -4.75 -8.61
C THR A 35 2.98 -4.66 -9.59
N VAL A 36 2.07 -3.70 -9.38
CA VAL A 36 0.88 -3.44 -10.22
C VAL A 36 0.47 -1.97 -10.08
N SER A 37 0.19 -1.31 -11.20
CA SER A 37 -0.14 0.12 -11.27
C SER A 37 -1.66 0.39 -11.21
N ASN A 38 -2.33 -0.24 -10.25
CA ASN A 38 -3.77 -0.10 -10.02
C ASN A 38 -4.04 -0.08 -8.50
N CYS A 39 -4.84 0.87 -7.99
CA CYS A 39 -4.84 1.20 -6.56
C CYS A 39 -5.23 0.02 -5.64
N CYS A 40 -6.38 -0.64 -5.87
CA CYS A 40 -6.79 -1.77 -5.03
C CYS A 40 -5.83 -2.97 -5.14
N PRO A 41 -5.43 -3.43 -6.34
CA PRO A 41 -4.41 -4.48 -6.49
C PRO A 41 -3.07 -4.12 -5.83
N SER A 42 -2.60 -2.88 -5.98
CA SER A 42 -1.32 -2.42 -5.43
C SER A 42 -1.33 -2.44 -3.90
N ARG A 43 -2.41 -1.95 -3.30
CA ARG A 43 -2.60 -1.93 -1.83
C ARG A 43 -2.76 -3.34 -1.27
N ALA A 44 -3.50 -4.21 -1.95
CA ALA A 44 -3.61 -5.63 -1.58
C ALA A 44 -2.23 -6.32 -1.60
N SER A 45 -1.45 -6.12 -2.67
CA SER A 45 -0.10 -6.66 -2.76
C SER A 45 0.82 -6.17 -1.65
N LEU A 46 0.80 -4.85 -1.35
CA LEU A 46 1.59 -4.25 -0.28
C LEU A 46 1.23 -4.82 1.10
N LEU A 47 -0.06 -4.97 1.40
CA LEU A 47 -0.52 -5.40 2.72
C LEU A 47 -0.38 -6.91 2.96
N ARG A 48 -0.28 -7.71 1.89
CA ARG A 48 -0.15 -9.18 1.97
C ARG A 48 1.25 -9.69 1.67
N GLY A 49 2.11 -8.86 1.06
CA GLY A 49 3.39 -9.31 0.53
C GLY A 49 3.23 -10.34 -0.60
N GLN A 50 2.13 -10.29 -1.34
CA GLN A 50 1.76 -11.24 -2.40
C GLN A 50 1.54 -10.50 -3.72
N ALA A 51 1.71 -11.19 -4.85
CA ALA A 51 1.40 -10.59 -6.15
C ALA A 51 -0.13 -10.52 -6.36
N ALA A 52 -0.59 -9.62 -7.24
CA ALA A 52 -2.02 -9.42 -7.49
C ALA A 52 -2.74 -10.70 -8.00
N HIS A 53 -2.02 -11.57 -8.71
CA HIS A 53 -2.57 -12.86 -9.15
C HIS A 53 -2.70 -13.89 -8.02
N SER A 54 -1.99 -13.71 -6.89
CA SER A 54 -2.08 -14.59 -5.73
C SER A 54 -3.33 -14.29 -4.89
N THR A 55 -3.69 -13.01 -4.72
CA THR A 55 -4.89 -12.57 -3.99
C THR A 55 -6.14 -12.48 -4.88
N ASN A 56 -5.94 -12.54 -6.20
CA ASN A 56 -6.96 -12.32 -7.22
C ASN A 56 -7.69 -10.95 -7.11
N ILE A 57 -7.12 -9.97 -6.40
CA ILE A 57 -7.56 -8.57 -6.45
C ILE A 57 -6.88 -7.91 -7.65
N THR A 58 -7.58 -7.87 -8.78
CA THR A 58 -7.02 -7.49 -10.09
C THR A 58 -7.58 -6.18 -10.66
N HIS A 59 -8.57 -5.59 -9.99
CA HIS A 59 -9.21 -4.35 -10.43
C HIS A 59 -9.72 -3.50 -9.25
N VAL A 60 -10.12 -2.25 -9.51
CA VAL A 60 -10.74 -1.37 -8.50
C VAL A 60 -12.22 -1.66 -8.25
N ARG A 61 -12.89 -2.29 -9.22
CA ARG A 61 -14.34 -2.52 -9.27
C ARG A 61 -14.67 -4.00 -9.38
N PRO A 62 -15.90 -4.42 -9.01
CA PRO A 62 -16.39 -5.77 -9.27
C PRO A 62 -16.33 -6.13 -10.76
N PRO A 63 -16.17 -7.43 -11.11
CA PRO A 63 -15.91 -8.56 -10.21
C PRO A 63 -14.40 -8.72 -9.87
N GLY A 64 -13.54 -7.84 -10.37
CA GLY A 64 -12.08 -7.94 -10.25
C GLY A 64 -11.51 -7.49 -8.91
N GLY A 65 -12.21 -6.63 -8.19
CA GLY A 65 -11.84 -6.15 -6.85
C GLY A 65 -13.01 -5.41 -6.22
N ASN A 66 -12.70 -4.36 -5.43
CA ASN A 66 -13.52 -3.77 -4.37
C ASN A 66 -13.29 -4.43 -3.00
N TYR A 67 -13.83 -3.79 -1.95
CA TYR A 67 -13.71 -4.29 -0.58
C TYR A 67 -14.53 -5.56 -0.33
N ASP A 68 -15.66 -5.73 -1.01
CA ASP A 68 -16.48 -6.95 -0.86
C ASP A 68 -15.71 -8.19 -1.32
N LYS A 69 -15.02 -8.13 -2.49
CA LYS A 69 -14.18 -9.22 -2.97
C LYS A 69 -13.07 -9.55 -1.97
N TRP A 70 -12.41 -8.53 -1.44
CA TRP A 70 -11.36 -8.68 -0.43
C TRP A 70 -11.83 -9.48 0.79
N ARG A 71 -13.02 -9.13 1.32
CA ARG A 71 -13.64 -9.84 2.45
C ARG A 71 -14.13 -11.24 2.09
N LEU A 72 -14.80 -11.39 0.94
CA LEU A 72 -15.34 -12.68 0.49
C LEU A 72 -14.23 -13.70 0.20
N ALA A 73 -13.06 -13.23 -0.23
CA ALA A 73 -11.87 -14.06 -0.43
C ALA A 73 -11.12 -14.38 0.89
N GLY A 74 -11.53 -13.80 2.03
CA GLY A 74 -10.85 -13.96 3.31
C GLY A 74 -9.48 -13.28 3.38
N GLU A 75 -9.21 -12.35 2.46
CA GLU A 75 -7.91 -11.69 2.39
C GLU A 75 -7.72 -10.64 3.52
N ASP A 76 -8.81 -10.21 4.15
CA ASP A 76 -8.82 -9.38 5.36
C ASP A 76 -8.42 -10.14 6.64
N LEU A 77 -8.27 -11.46 6.61
CA LEU A 77 -8.00 -12.25 7.82
C LEU A 77 -6.52 -12.45 8.11
N ASN A 78 -5.63 -12.29 7.13
CA ASN A 78 -4.20 -12.59 7.24
C ASN A 78 -3.33 -11.55 6.53
N TYR A 79 -3.29 -10.33 7.04
CA TYR A 79 -2.60 -9.20 6.41
C TYR A 79 -1.88 -8.33 7.43
N LEU A 80 -0.97 -7.46 6.95
CA LEU A 80 -0.01 -6.71 7.76
C LEU A 80 -0.56 -6.09 9.07
N PRO A 81 -1.73 -5.43 9.10
CA PRO A 81 -2.28 -4.88 10.34
C PRO A 81 -2.58 -5.93 11.41
N HIS A 82 -2.99 -7.14 11.02
CA HIS A 82 -3.19 -8.26 11.96
C HIS A 82 -1.86 -8.80 12.47
N TRP A 83 -0.85 -8.95 11.60
CA TRP A 83 0.49 -9.41 12.02
C TRP A 83 1.12 -8.47 13.03
N ILE A 84 1.02 -7.16 12.80
CA ILE A 84 1.55 -6.13 13.70
C ILE A 84 0.77 -6.14 15.04
N LYS A 85 -0.55 -6.36 15.00
CA LYS A 85 -1.37 -6.50 16.21
C LYS A 85 -1.00 -7.74 17.03
N GLU A 86 -0.80 -8.88 16.38
CA GLU A 86 -0.34 -10.13 17.02
C GLU A 86 1.05 -9.98 17.64
N ALA A 87 1.91 -9.15 17.05
CA ALA A 87 3.22 -8.80 17.60
C ALA A 87 3.17 -7.82 18.79
N GLY A 88 1.98 -7.42 19.26
CA GLY A 88 1.80 -6.57 20.44
C GLY A 88 1.77 -5.07 20.16
N TYR A 89 1.66 -4.65 18.90
CA TYR A 89 1.57 -3.23 18.52
C TYR A 89 0.12 -2.81 18.24
N ASN A 90 -0.17 -1.51 18.39
CA ASN A 90 -1.44 -0.95 17.96
C ASN A 90 -1.45 -0.76 16.44
N ALA A 91 -2.44 -1.35 15.77
CA ALA A 91 -2.71 -1.13 14.35
C ALA A 91 -3.97 -0.26 14.21
N GLU A 92 -3.81 0.97 13.75
CA GLU A 92 -4.89 1.95 13.61
C GLU A 92 -4.98 2.49 12.18
N CYS A 93 -6.21 2.67 11.69
CA CYS A 93 -6.53 3.49 10.54
C CYS A 93 -7.52 4.55 11.02
N LYS A 94 -7.08 5.81 11.10
CA LYS A 94 -7.91 6.91 11.60
C LYS A 94 -8.86 7.36 10.50
N ASN A 95 -10.14 7.51 10.84
CA ASN A 95 -11.15 8.15 10.00
C ASN A 95 -10.92 9.66 9.92
#